data_AF-A0A2E6QKM1-F1
#
_entry.id   AF-A0A2E6QKM1-F1
#
_cell.length_a   1.000
_cell.length_b   1.000
_cell.length_c   1.000
_cell.angle_alpha   90.00
_cell.angle_beta   90.00
_cell.angle_gamma   90.00
#
_symmetry.space_group_name_H-M   'P 1'
#
loop_
_entity.id
_entity.type
_entity.pdbx_description
1 polymer ?
#
loop_
_entity_poly.entity_id
_entity_poly.type
_entity_poly.pdbx_seq_one_letter_code
_entity_poly.pdbx_strand_id
1 'polypeptide(L)' 'MSDDEHERAARAKKGSPFLNTAQAAHYVGLSGRTLEKMRVTGSGPKYRKHGRYVRYHIDDLDAWSDSRSKGSTSDA' A
#
# COMPACT_ATOMS: atom_id res chain seq x y z
N MET A 1 20.86 -1.45 -8.27
CA MET A 1 19.97 -2.45 -8.90
C MET A 1 18.66 -2.56 -8.11
N SER A 2 17.92 -1.46 -8.01
CA SER A 2 16.62 -1.42 -7.30
C SER A 2 15.53 -0.76 -8.15
N ASP A 3 15.92 0.01 -9.18
CA ASP A 3 15.02 0.67 -10.14
C ASP A 3 14.26 -0.27 -11.11
N ASP A 4 14.76 -1.47 -11.39
CA ASP A 4 14.13 -2.40 -12.36
C ASP A 4 12.73 -2.89 -11.96
N GLU A 5 12.46 -3.00 -10.65
CA GLU A 5 11.14 -3.39 -10.17
C GLU A 5 10.13 -2.22 -10.25
N HIS A 6 10.66 -0.99 -10.30
CA HIS A 6 9.89 0.26 -10.26
C HIS A 6 9.25 0.56 -11.63
N GLU A 7 9.96 0.31 -12.73
CA GLU A 7 9.45 0.53 -14.09
C GLU A 7 8.42 -0.52 -14.53
N ARG A 8 8.63 -1.79 -14.17
CA ARG A 8 7.63 -2.85 -14.40
C ARG A 8 6.30 -2.53 -13.71
N ALA A 9 6.37 -1.93 -12.52
CA ALA A 9 5.22 -1.56 -11.73
C ALA A 9 4.41 -0.41 -12.36
N ALA A 10 5.06 0.58 -12.98
CA ALA A 10 4.38 1.66 -13.69
C ALA A 10 3.60 1.15 -14.92
N ARG A 11 4.12 0.12 -15.61
CA ARG A 11 3.45 -0.52 -16.76
C ARG A 11 2.17 -1.29 -16.39
N ALA A 12 2.05 -1.79 -15.15
CA ALA A 12 0.87 -2.51 -14.67
C ALA A 12 -0.35 -1.59 -14.41
N LYS A 13 -0.14 -0.26 -14.41
CA LYS A 13 -1.17 0.77 -14.17
C LYS A 13 -2.28 0.82 -15.22
N LYS A 14 -2.17 0.10 -16.34
CA LYS A 14 -3.10 0.24 -17.49
C LYS A 14 -4.35 -0.65 -17.45
N GLY A 15 -4.70 -1.31 -16.34
CA GLY A 15 -5.96 -2.08 -16.34
C GLY A 15 -6.46 -2.75 -15.05
N SER A 16 -5.80 -2.61 -13.90
CA SER A 16 -6.33 -3.21 -12.66
C SER A 16 -6.05 -2.35 -11.43
N PRO A 17 -7.05 -2.10 -10.57
CA PRO A 17 -6.92 -1.26 -9.37
C PRO A 17 -6.17 -1.96 -8.21
N PHE A 18 -5.45 -3.05 -8.51
CA PHE A 18 -4.79 -3.91 -7.53
C PHE A 18 -3.27 -3.77 -7.58
N LEU A 19 -2.72 -3.15 -6.54
CA LEU A 19 -1.31 -2.94 -6.33
C LEU A 19 -0.67 -4.10 -5.56
N ASN A 20 0.55 -4.49 -5.89
CA ASN A 20 1.35 -5.40 -5.06
C ASN A 20 1.90 -4.67 -3.81
N THR A 21 2.61 -5.38 -2.92
CA THR A 21 3.16 -4.77 -1.70
C THR A 21 4.09 -3.59 -1.98
N ALA A 22 4.98 -3.71 -2.97
CA ALA A 22 5.94 -2.64 -3.30
C ALA A 22 5.23 -1.41 -3.87
N GLN A 23 4.27 -1.62 -4.76
CA GLN A 23 3.43 -0.57 -5.33
C GLN A 23 2.57 0.13 -4.29
N ALA A 24 1.92 -0.64 -3.41
CA ALA A 24 1.12 -0.10 -2.32
C ALA A 24 1.98 0.71 -1.36
N ALA A 25 3.17 0.22 -1.04
CA ALA A 25 4.11 0.91 -0.18
C ALA A 25 4.53 2.25 -0.79
N HIS A 26 4.87 2.26 -2.08
CA HIS A 26 5.18 3.48 -2.81
C HIS A 26 3.99 4.45 -2.85
N TYR A 27 2.78 3.94 -3.08
CA TYR A 27 1.55 4.75 -3.13
C TYR A 27 1.28 5.52 -1.83
N VAL A 28 1.50 4.87 -0.68
CA VAL A 28 1.30 5.51 0.64
C VAL A 28 2.57 6.14 1.24
N GLY A 29 3.69 6.13 0.50
CA GLY A 29 4.97 6.69 0.98
C GLY A 29 5.68 5.87 2.07
N LEU A 30 5.43 4.56 2.15
CA LEU A 30 6.04 3.65 3.12
C LEU A 30 6.98 2.64 2.45
N SER A 31 7.74 1.90 3.27
CA SER A 31 8.53 0.77 2.81
C SER A 31 7.67 -0.51 2.73
N GLY A 32 7.97 -1.41 1.79
CA GLY A 32 7.29 -2.71 1.69
C GLY A 32 7.37 -3.51 3.00
N ARG A 33 8.51 -3.43 3.69
CA ARG A 33 8.77 -4.05 4.99
C ARG A 33 7.88 -3.48 6.10
N THR A 34 7.55 -2.19 6.02
CA THR A 34 6.56 -1.55 6.90
C THR A 34 5.17 -2.12 6.66
N LEU A 35 4.75 -2.27 5.39
CA LEU A 35 3.46 -2.89 5.08
C LEU A 35 3.38 -4.35 5.51
N GLU A 36 4.46 -5.11 5.35
CA GLU A 36 4.54 -6.50 5.85
C GLU A 36 4.39 -6.55 7.37
N LYS A 37 5.09 -5.68 8.11
CA LYS A 37 4.93 -5.56 9.57
C LYS A 37 3.48 -5.21 9.94
N MET A 38 2.88 -4.25 9.24
CA MET A 38 1.50 -3.84 9.48
C MET A 38 0.46 -4.94 9.21
N ARG A 39 0.75 -5.90 8.32
CA ARG A 39 -0.10 -7.09 8.13
C ARG A 39 -0.10 -7.99 9.37
N VAL A 40 1.05 -8.14 10.01
CA VAL A 40 1.20 -8.98 11.21
C VAL A 40 0.55 -8.29 12.41
N THR A 41 0.73 -6.98 12.55
CA THR A 41 0.17 -6.22 13.68
C THR A 41 -1.31 -5.84 13.49
N GLY A 42 -1.87 -6.03 12.29
CA GLY A 42 -3.25 -5.65 11.97
C GLY A 42 -3.48 -4.13 11.85
N SER A 43 -2.43 -3.33 11.72
CA SER A 43 -2.51 -1.85 11.72
C SER A 43 -2.46 -1.22 10.32
N GLY A 44 -2.43 -2.06 9.28
CA GLY A 44 -2.22 -1.64 7.89
C GLY A 44 -3.49 -1.56 7.04
N PRO A 45 -3.35 -1.13 5.79
CA PRO A 45 -4.44 -1.09 4.82
C PRO A 45 -4.96 -2.50 4.54
N LYS A 46 -6.25 -2.60 4.18
CA LYS A 46 -6.87 -3.88 3.84
C LYS A 46 -6.13 -4.51 2.66
N TYR A 47 -5.74 -5.76 2.86
CA TYR A 47 -5.07 -6.55 1.83
C TYR A 47 -6.00 -7.68 1.37
N ARG A 48 -5.92 -8.02 0.09
CA ARG A 48 -6.64 -9.12 -0.54
C ARG A 48 -5.66 -10.20 -0.99
N LYS A 49 -5.97 -11.45 -0.67
CA LYS A 49 -5.18 -12.60 -1.11
C LYS A 49 -5.73 -13.09 -2.45
N HIS A 50 -4.97 -12.89 -3.51
CA HIS A 50 -5.21 -13.49 -4.83
C HIS A 50 -4.34 -14.74 -4.94
N GLY A 51 -4.79 -15.82 -4.30
CA GLY A 51 -3.99 -17.05 -4.11
C GLY A 51 -2.75 -16.77 -3.27
N ARG A 52 -1.55 -17.03 -3.83
CA ARG A 52 -0.27 -16.75 -3.16
C ARG A 52 0.11 -15.27 -3.13
N TYR A 53 -0.54 -14.43 -3.94
CA TYR A 53 -0.20 -13.02 -4.06
C TYR A 53 -1.03 -12.17 -3.13
N VAL A 54 -0.37 -11.30 -2.38
CA VAL A 54 -1.06 -10.25 -1.61
C VAL A 54 -1.15 -8.99 -2.47
N ARG A 55 -2.38 -8.50 -2.66
CA ARG A 55 -2.67 -7.27 -3.40
C ARG A 55 -3.44 -6.30 -2.52
N TYR A 56 -3.33 -5.02 -2.84
CA TYR A 56 -4.03 -3.92 -2.21
C TYR A 56 -4.88 -3.23 -3.25
N HIS A 57 -6.11 -2.89 -2.89
CA HIS A 57 -6.92 -2.02 -3.72
C HIS A 57 -6.50 -0.57 -3.49
N ILE A 58 -6.56 0.27 -4.52
CA ILE A 58 -6.25 1.69 -4.38
C ILE A 58 -7.23 2.34 -3.38
N ASP A 59 -8.54 2.10 -3.49
CA ASP A 59 -9.52 2.61 -2.51
C ASP A 59 -9.28 2.12 -1.07
N ASP A 60 -8.78 0.89 -0.89
CA ASP A 60 -8.47 0.38 0.46
C ASP A 60 -7.24 1.10 1.05
N LEU A 61 -6.27 1.47 0.21
CA LEU A 61 -5.11 2.26 0.60
C LEU A 61 -5.51 3.70 0.92
N ASP A 62 -6.38 4.28 0.11
CA ASP A 62 -6.87 5.64 0.29
C ASP A 62 -7.73 5.76 1.54
N ALA A 63 -8.71 4.88 1.73
CA ALA A 63 -9.53 4.83 2.94
C ALA A 63 -8.69 4.58 4.21
N TRP A 64 -7.64 3.76 4.12
CA TRP A 64 -6.72 3.58 5.23
C TRP A 64 -5.89 4.84 5.51
N SER A 65 -5.42 5.53 4.46
CA SER A 65 -4.69 6.78 4.59
C SER A 65 -5.58 7.87 5.21
N ASP A 66 -6.82 7.99 4.72
CA ASP A 66 -7.83 8.92 5.20
C ASP A 66 -8.25 8.64 6.65
N SER A 67 -8.52 7.38 7.00
CA SER A 67 -8.81 7.00 8.40
C SER A 67 -7.65 7.26 9.38
N ARG A 68 -6.41 7.36 8.86
CA ARG A 68 -5.21 7.75 9.64
C ARG A 68 -4.86 9.22 9.53
N SER A 69 -5.56 9.98 8.69
CA SER A 69 -5.53 11.43 8.73
C SER A 69 -6.22 11.89 10.01
N LYS A 70 -5.50 11.77 11.13
CA LYS A 70 -5.86 12.47 12.36
C LYS A 70 -5.72 13.95 12.04
N GLY A 71 -6.86 14.63 11.88
CA GLY A 71 -6.90 16.07 11.74
C GLY A 71 -6.10 16.70 12.86
N SER A 72 -5.05 17.44 12.46
CA SER A 72 -4.25 18.31 13.31
C SER A 72 -3.58 17.67 14.54
N THR A 73 -2.25 17.69 14.55
CA THR A 73 -1.53 18.02 15.79
C THR A 73 -1.93 19.46 16.19
N SER A 74 -3.13 19.61 16.75
CA SER A 74 -3.43 20.67 17.70
C SER A 74 -3.42 20.00 19.06
N ASP A 75 -2.21 19.89 19.62
CA ASP A 75 -2.00 19.66 21.04
C ASP A 75 -2.61 20.87 21.79
N ALA A 76 -3.46 20.58 22.76
CA ALA A 76 -4.15 21.54 23.62
C ALA A 76 -3.61 21.42 25.04
#